data_AF-A0A2E2HMY7-F1
#
_entry.id   AF-A0A2E2HMY7-F1
#
_cell.length_a   1.000
_cell.length_b   1.000
_cell.length_c   1.000
_cell.angle_alpha   90.00
_cell.angle_beta   90.00
_cell.angle_gamma   90.00
#
_symmetry.space_group_name_H-M   'P 1'
#
loop_
_entity.id
_entity.type
_entity.pdbx_description
1 polymer ?
#
loop_
_entity_poly.entity_id
_entity_poly.type
_entity_poly.pdbx_seq_one_letter_code
_entity_poly.pdbx_strand_id
1 'polypeptide(L)'
;MYKQSYDEVLEEIISVDPRYQRDAYHFVREGLDYTQQFISKQEKGVVRHISGQELLGGMREHALEQYGPMTLLVLDEWGVKSCEDFGEIVFNMVEHNLLAKTSEDSREDFKGGYDFKDVFRKPFLPAQAPQQSSDSAQRNNTPVSNSDPDRSGKTSKPESSDKQ
;
A
#
# COMPACT_ATOMS: atom_id res chain seq x y z
N MET A 1 36.01 4.89 27.99
CA MET A 1 35.69 5.12 26.57
C MET A 1 34.22 4.79 26.42
N TYR A 2 33.34 5.80 26.43
CA TYR A 2 31.91 5.56 26.31
C TYR A 2 31.65 5.09 24.88
N LYS A 3 31.09 3.89 24.76
CA LYS A 3 30.58 3.38 23.49
C LYS A 3 29.37 4.26 23.18
N GLN A 4 29.49 5.14 22.19
CA GLN A 4 28.43 6.05 21.77
C GLN A 4 27.11 5.27 21.67
N SER A 5 26.05 5.78 22.30
CA SER A 5 24.78 5.07 22.30
C SER A 5 24.15 5.11 20.90
N TYR A 6 23.34 4.11 20.55
CA TYR A 6 22.66 4.08 19.24
C TYR A 6 21.90 5.37 18.97
N ASP A 7 21.22 5.91 19.98
CA ASP A 7 20.42 7.13 19.87
C ASP A 7 21.31 8.37 19.65
N GLU A 8 22.48 8.44 20.28
CA GLU A 8 23.45 9.53 20.05
C GLU A 8 23.96 9.54 18.61
N VAL A 9 24.29 8.36 18.07
CA VAL A 9 24.77 8.23 16.68
C VAL A 9 23.65 8.56 15.70
N LEU A 10 22.41 8.14 15.97
CA LEU A 10 21.27 8.54 15.16
C LEU A 10 21.07 10.06 15.15
N GLU A 11 21.22 10.72 16.29
CA GLU A 11 21.07 12.17 16.37
C GLU A 11 22.16 12.90 15.56
N GLU A 12 23.39 12.36 15.57
CA GLU A 12 24.47 12.84 14.69
C GLU A 12 24.11 12.64 13.21
N ILE A 13 23.65 11.45 12.81
CA ILE A 13 23.22 11.17 11.42
C ILE A 13 22.11 12.13 10.99
N ILE A 14 21.06 12.30 11.80
CA ILE A 14 19.91 13.17 11.48
C ILE A 14 20.35 14.64 11.39
N SER A 15 21.35 15.05 12.19
CA SER A 15 21.91 16.41 12.11
C SER A 15 22.64 16.68 10.79
N VAL A 16 23.23 15.63 10.19
CA VAL A 16 23.94 15.69 8.91
C VAL A 16 22.97 15.54 7.74
N ASP A 17 22.04 14.59 7.83
CA ASP A 17 21.02 14.30 6.81
C ASP A 17 19.60 14.32 7.41
N PRO A 18 18.94 15.48 7.42
CA PRO A 18 17.60 15.65 7.98
C PRO A 18 16.47 15.18 7.04
N ARG A 19 16.80 14.54 5.90
CA ARG A 19 15.79 14.06 4.93
C ARG A 19 14.92 12.94 5.49
N TYR A 20 15.48 12.13 6.40
CA TYR A 20 14.82 10.97 6.99
C TYR A 20 14.58 11.20 8.49
N GLN A 21 13.38 10.86 8.96
CA GLN A 21 13.05 10.95 10.38
C GLN A 21 13.74 9.84 11.18
N ARG A 22 13.87 10.04 12.50
CA ARG A 22 14.43 9.04 13.43
C ARG A 22 13.77 7.67 13.29
N ASP A 23 12.45 7.65 13.16
CA ASP A 23 11.67 6.42 13.02
C ASP A 23 12.03 5.62 11.75
N ALA A 24 12.45 6.27 10.67
CA ALA A 24 12.91 5.60 9.46
C ALA A 24 14.13 4.71 9.73
N TYR A 25 15.07 5.20 10.54
CA TYR A 25 16.27 4.46 10.92
C TYR A 25 15.96 3.27 11.83
N HIS A 26 15.02 3.44 12.77
CA HIS A 26 14.53 2.33 13.58
C HIS A 26 13.86 1.25 12.72
N PHE A 27 12.99 1.68 11.80
CA PHE A 27 12.30 0.77 10.89
C PHE A 27 13.26 -0.02 10.00
N VAL A 28 14.29 0.62 9.44
CA VAL A 28 15.31 -0.08 8.64
C VAL A 28 16.09 -1.08 9.47
N ARG A 29 16.44 -0.74 10.71
CA ARG A 29 17.12 -1.66 11.64
C ARG A 29 16.27 -2.88 11.94
N GLU A 30 14.99 -2.69 12.27
CA GLU A 30 14.04 -3.77 12.51
C GLU A 30 13.81 -4.62 11.25
N GLY A 31 13.75 -3.97 10.08
CA GLY A 31 13.67 -4.63 8.77
C GLY A 31 14.86 -5.52 8.44
N LEU A 32 16.08 -5.08 8.76
CA LEU A 32 17.30 -5.88 8.63
C LEU A 32 17.23 -7.12 9.51
N ASP A 33 16.87 -6.95 10.79
CA ASP A 33 16.73 -8.06 11.73
C ASP A 33 15.64 -9.05 11.29
N TYR A 34 14.50 -8.53 10.81
CA TYR A 34 13.42 -9.33 10.24
C TYR A 34 13.90 -10.18 9.06
N THR A 35 14.58 -9.54 8.10
CA THR A 35 15.08 -10.21 6.90
C THR A 35 16.12 -11.26 7.25
N GLN A 36 17.02 -10.96 8.20
CA GLN A 36 18.03 -11.91 8.65
C GLN A 36 17.42 -13.14 9.31
N GLN A 37 16.41 -12.94 10.16
CA GLN A 37 15.67 -14.04 10.79
C GLN A 37 14.89 -14.85 9.77
N PHE A 38 14.29 -14.20 8.77
CA PHE A 38 13.54 -14.85 7.70
C PHE A 38 14.42 -15.75 6.84
N ILE A 39 15.58 -15.24 6.40
CA ILE A 39 16.57 -16.03 5.63
C ILE A 39 17.13 -17.17 6.49
N SER A 40 17.49 -16.88 7.75
CA SER A 40 18.02 -17.91 8.67
C SER A 40 17.03 -19.06 8.86
N LYS A 41 15.73 -18.79 8.89
CA LYS A 41 14.68 -19.82 8.97
C LYS A 41 14.58 -20.63 7.68
N GLN A 42 14.69 -20.01 6.51
CA GLN A 42 14.63 -20.70 5.21
C GLN A 42 15.86 -21.57 4.94
N GLU A 43 17.06 -21.06 5.25
CA GLU A 43 18.34 -21.71 4.92
C GLU A 43 18.88 -22.60 6.05
N LYS A 44 18.02 -23.08 6.96
CA LYS A 44 18.38 -23.97 8.08
C LYS A 44 19.51 -23.43 8.98
N GLY A 45 19.50 -22.13 9.27
CA GLY A 45 20.41 -21.50 10.23
C GLY A 45 21.72 -20.96 9.64
N VAL A 46 21.83 -20.85 8.32
CA VAL A 46 22.97 -20.15 7.69
C VAL A 46 22.75 -18.64 7.85
N VAL A 47 23.59 -18.01 8.67
CA VAL A 47 23.68 -16.55 8.75
C VAL A 47 24.61 -16.09 7.65
N ARG A 48 24.02 -15.57 6.56
CA ARG A 48 24.76 -14.95 5.47
C ARG A 48 24.44 -13.47 5.33
N HIS A 49 25.27 -12.77 4.58
CA HIS A 49 25.02 -11.41 4.17
C HIS A 49 23.75 -11.33 3.32
N ILE A 50 22.96 -10.29 3.57
CA ILE A 50 21.69 -10.03 2.92
C ILE A 50 21.97 -9.04 1.80
N SER A 51 21.65 -9.40 0.57
CA SER A 51 21.74 -8.47 -0.56
C SER A 51 20.70 -7.35 -0.43
N GLY A 52 20.95 -6.21 -1.06
CA GLY A 52 19.98 -5.09 -1.09
C GLY A 52 18.59 -5.52 -1.57
N GLN A 53 18.50 -6.42 -2.57
CA GLN A 53 17.24 -6.95 -3.08
C GLN A 53 16.49 -7.84 -2.07
N GLU A 54 17.21 -8.68 -1.33
CA GLU A 54 16.63 -9.49 -0.26
C GLU A 54 16.14 -8.59 0.88
N LEU A 55 16.91 -7.55 1.22
CA LEU A 55 16.50 -6.55 2.21
C LEU A 55 15.24 -5.80 1.77
N LEU A 56 15.14 -5.39 0.51
CA LEU A 56 13.92 -4.76 -0.02
C LEU A 56 12.71 -5.68 0.11
N GLY A 57 12.87 -6.97 -0.22
CA GLY A 57 11.82 -7.97 -0.07
C GLY A 57 11.37 -8.12 1.39
N GLY A 58 12.31 -8.30 2.31
CA GLY A 58 12.00 -8.41 3.74
C GLY A 58 11.43 -7.12 4.32
N MET A 59 11.92 -5.95 3.89
CA MET A 59 11.36 -4.65 4.27
C MET A 59 9.91 -4.50 3.84
N ARG A 60 9.57 -4.94 2.62
CA ARG A 60 8.19 -4.91 2.13
C ARG A 60 7.26 -5.74 3.01
N GLU A 61 7.67 -6.97 3.31
CA GLU A 61 6.87 -7.90 4.13
C GLU A 61 6.74 -7.37 5.55
N HIS A 62 7.84 -6.92 6.14
CA HIS A 62 7.86 -6.32 7.47
C HIS A 62 6.94 -5.09 7.56
N ALA A 63 6.98 -4.20 6.57
CA ALA A 63 6.12 -3.02 6.51
C ALA A 63 4.63 -3.39 6.49
N LEU A 64 4.27 -4.36 5.64
CA LEU A 64 2.91 -4.85 5.51
C LEU A 64 2.43 -5.58 6.79
N GLU A 65 3.32 -6.29 7.47
CA GLU A 65 3.00 -6.97 8.73
C GLU A 65 2.77 -5.98 9.88
N GLN A 66 3.57 -4.91 9.96
CA GLN A 66 3.45 -3.90 11.02
C GLN A 66 2.32 -2.89 10.77
N TYR A 67 2.20 -2.36 9.55
CA TYR A 67 1.35 -1.20 9.24
C TYR A 67 0.24 -1.50 8.21
N GLY A 68 0.35 -2.62 7.48
CA GLY A 68 -0.61 -3.02 6.45
C GLY A 68 -0.90 -1.90 5.44
N PRO A 69 -2.16 -1.43 5.30
CA PRO A 69 -2.52 -0.38 4.35
C PRO A 69 -1.95 1.00 4.71
N MET A 70 -1.52 1.23 5.96
CA MET A 70 -0.95 2.50 6.41
C MET A 70 0.53 2.64 6.09
N THR A 71 1.18 1.58 5.64
CA THR A 71 2.60 1.57 5.28
C THR A 71 2.99 2.76 4.41
N LEU A 72 2.22 3.03 3.35
CA LEU A 72 2.53 4.11 2.42
C LEU A 72 2.53 5.49 3.09
N LEU A 73 1.59 5.72 4.01
CA LEU A 73 1.48 7.00 4.72
C LEU A 73 2.61 7.15 5.74
N VAL A 74 2.90 6.08 6.48
CA VAL A 74 3.95 6.06 7.50
C VAL A 74 5.33 6.30 6.87
N LEU A 75 5.64 5.59 5.77
CA LEU A 75 6.91 5.77 5.06
C LEU A 75 7.04 7.19 4.46
N ASP A 76 5.97 7.74 3.88
CA ASP A 76 5.98 9.09 3.32
C ASP A 76 6.21 10.18 4.39
N GLU A 77 5.59 10.02 5.58
CA GLU A 77 5.80 10.91 6.73
C GLU A 77 7.27 10.90 7.18
N TRP A 78 7.90 9.72 7.16
CA TRP A 78 9.31 9.56 7.52
C TRP A 78 10.30 10.02 6.44
N GLY A 79 9.81 10.45 5.28
CA GLY A 79 10.62 10.89 4.15
C GLY A 79 11.05 9.78 3.20
N VAL A 80 10.57 8.54 3.39
CA VAL A 80 10.90 7.37 2.58
C VAL A 80 9.86 7.19 1.47
N LYS A 81 10.24 7.43 0.22
CA LYS A 81 9.32 7.42 -0.92
C LYS A 81 9.59 6.32 -1.93
N SER A 82 10.76 5.72 -1.84
CA SER A 82 11.26 4.74 -2.80
C SER A 82 12.16 3.70 -2.14
N CYS A 83 12.44 2.62 -2.87
CA CYS A 83 13.43 1.64 -2.45
C CYS A 83 14.84 2.24 -2.29
N GLU A 84 15.17 3.26 -3.08
CA GLU A 84 16.46 3.95 -3.04
C GLU A 84 16.68 4.65 -1.70
N ASP A 85 15.61 5.19 -1.10
CA ASP A 85 15.66 5.83 0.22
C ASP A 85 16.06 4.85 1.33
N PHE A 86 15.61 3.59 1.25
CA PHE A 86 16.09 2.56 2.19
C PHE A 86 17.60 2.33 2.05
N GLY A 87 18.10 2.35 0.82
CA GLY A 87 19.53 2.27 0.55
C GLY A 87 20.27 3.42 1.20
N GLU A 88 19.85 4.66 0.98
CA GLU A 88 20.50 5.83 1.59
C GLU A 88 20.50 5.75 3.13
N ILE A 89 19.40 5.32 3.75
CA ILE A 89 19.34 5.14 5.21
C ILE A 89 20.36 4.08 5.68
N VAL A 90 20.43 2.92 5.00
CA VAL A 90 21.40 1.87 5.34
C VAL A 90 22.83 2.39 5.19
N PHE A 91 23.13 3.11 4.10
CA PHE A 91 24.46 3.67 3.88
C PHE A 91 24.81 4.73 4.91
N ASN A 92 23.89 5.60 5.30
CA ASN A 92 24.09 6.58 6.38
C ASN A 92 24.47 5.88 7.70
N MET A 93 23.79 4.77 8.03
CA MET A 93 24.09 3.96 9.22
C MET A 93 25.45 3.25 9.13
N VAL A 94 25.82 2.76 7.94
CA VAL A 94 27.13 2.14 7.68
C VAL A 94 28.27 3.16 7.83
N GLU A 95 28.10 4.38 7.30
CA GLU A 95 29.09 5.45 7.38
C GLU A 95 29.41 5.83 8.84
N HIS A 96 28.44 5.66 9.74
CA HIS A 96 28.58 5.93 11.18
C HIS A 96 28.89 4.68 12.02
N ASN A 97 29.30 3.57 11.38
CA ASN A 97 29.65 2.30 12.03
C ASN A 97 28.51 1.65 12.86
N LEU A 98 27.24 1.99 12.58
CA LEU A 98 26.10 1.30 13.18
C LEU A 98 25.85 -0.06 12.54
N LEU A 99 26.17 -0.19 11.25
CA LEU A 99 26.03 -1.42 10.47
C LEU A 99 27.36 -1.79 9.83
N ALA A 100 27.59 -3.09 9.69
CA ALA A 100 28.75 -3.61 8.98
C ALA A 100 28.49 -3.55 7.47
N LYS A 101 29.42 -2.95 6.71
CA LYS A 101 29.40 -2.94 5.25
C LYS A 101 29.98 -4.24 4.69
N THR A 102 29.44 -4.75 3.58
CA THR A 102 30.17 -5.69 2.72
C THR A 102 30.76 -5.00 1.49
N SER A 103 31.81 -5.57 0.90
CA SER A 103 32.46 -5.01 -0.29
C SER A 103 31.54 -4.97 -1.51
N GLU A 104 30.51 -5.79 -1.50
CA GLU A 104 29.55 -5.98 -2.58
C GLU A 104 28.35 -5.03 -2.49
N ASP A 105 28.10 -4.43 -1.31
CA ASP A 105 26.94 -3.55 -1.11
C ASP A 105 27.13 -2.20 -1.82
N SER A 106 26.18 -1.87 -2.68
CA SER A 106 26.09 -0.60 -3.40
C SER A 106 24.71 0.04 -3.25
N ARG A 107 24.66 1.39 -3.33
CA ARG A 107 23.38 2.12 -3.38
C ARG A 107 22.54 1.71 -4.61
N GLU A 108 23.20 1.23 -5.67
CA GLU A 108 22.56 0.76 -6.90
C GLU A 108 21.74 -0.52 -6.67
N ASP A 109 22.07 -1.33 -5.66
CA ASP A 109 21.30 -2.54 -5.33
C ASP A 109 19.88 -2.23 -4.85
N PHE A 110 19.61 -0.97 -4.51
CA PHE A 110 18.30 -0.49 -4.10
C PHE A 110 17.49 0.13 -5.23
N LYS A 111 18.10 0.35 -6.40
CA LYS A 111 17.42 0.88 -7.58
C LYS A 111 16.59 -0.20 -8.26
N GLY A 112 15.47 0.22 -8.84
CA GLY A 112 14.61 -0.68 -9.61
C GLY A 112 13.95 -1.78 -8.76
N GLY A 113 13.78 -1.54 -7.45
CA GLY A 113 12.97 -2.39 -6.57
C GLY A 113 11.49 -2.35 -6.95
N TYR A 114 10.61 -2.19 -5.96
CA TYR A 114 9.17 -2.15 -6.18
C TYR A 114 8.60 -0.74 -6.03
N ASP A 115 7.49 -0.46 -6.71
CA ASP A 115 6.73 0.76 -6.51
C ASP A 115 5.86 0.65 -5.24
N PHE A 116 6.00 1.62 -4.34
CA PHE A 116 5.32 1.63 -3.04
C PHE A 116 3.79 1.67 -3.18
N LYS A 117 3.25 2.38 -4.18
CA LYS A 117 1.80 2.41 -4.42
C LYS A 117 1.32 1.05 -4.90
N ASP A 118 2.12 0.37 -5.70
CA ASP A 118 1.77 -0.95 -6.21
C ASP A 118 1.71 -2.01 -5.11
N VAL A 119 2.64 -1.96 -4.15
CA VAL A 119 2.69 -2.98 -3.09
C VAL A 119 1.87 -2.64 -1.86
N PHE A 120 1.74 -1.35 -1.49
CA PHE A 120 1.08 -0.94 -0.25
C PHE A 120 -0.35 -0.43 -0.46
N ARG A 121 -0.73 -0.05 -1.68
CA ARG A 121 -2.07 0.48 -1.97
C ARG A 121 -2.94 -0.47 -2.79
N LYS A 122 -2.44 -1.02 -3.91
CA LYS A 122 -3.25 -1.87 -4.79
C LYS A 122 -3.92 -3.06 -4.09
N PRO A 123 -3.26 -3.80 -3.16
CA PRO A 123 -3.90 -4.95 -2.50
C PRO A 123 -5.11 -4.59 -1.63
N PHE A 124 -5.21 -3.32 -1.22
CA PHE A 124 -6.28 -2.83 -0.36
C PHE A 124 -7.34 -2.00 -1.10
N LEU A 125 -7.20 -1.83 -2.42
CA LEU A 125 -8.24 -1.20 -3.22
C LEU A 125 -9.44 -2.16 -3.34
N PRO A 126 -10.69 -1.66 -3.16
CA PRO A 126 -11.86 -2.48 -3.42
C PRO A 126 -11.86 -2.93 -4.88
N ALA A 127 -12.22 -4.19 -5.13
CA ALA A 127 -12.47 -4.68 -6.49
C ALA A 127 -13.47 -3.74 -7.15
N GLN A 128 -13.11 -3.17 -8.31
CA GLN A 128 -14.03 -2.30 -9.04
C GLN A 128 -15.36 -3.03 -9.23
N ALA A 129 -16.45 -2.39 -8.79
CA ALA A 129 -17.79 -2.88 -9.09
C ALA A 129 -17.91 -3.07 -10.61
N PRO A 130 -18.44 -4.21 -11.10
CA PRO A 130 -18.60 -4.43 -12.53
C PRO A 130 -19.39 -3.26 -13.10
N GLN A 131 -18.82 -2.58 -14.10
CA GLN A 131 -19.48 -1.48 -14.78
C GLN A 131 -20.81 -2.00 -15.31
N GLN A 132 -21.92 -1.51 -14.76
CA GLN A 132 -23.23 -1.66 -15.38
C GLN A 132 -23.14 -0.90 -16.71
N SER A 133 -22.95 -1.66 -17.79
CA SER A 133 -23.12 -1.16 -19.15
C SER A 133 -24.48 -0.50 -19.23
N SER A 134 -24.49 0.82 -19.34
CA SER A 134 -25.69 1.62 -19.60
C SER A 134 -26.08 1.43 -21.06
N ASP A 135 -26.56 0.23 -21.38
CA ASP A 135 -27.27 -0.03 -22.63
C ASP A 135 -28.67 0.55 -22.47
N SER A 136 -28.77 1.87 -22.64
CA SER A 136 -30.03 2.62 -22.66
C SER A 136 -30.25 3.27 -24.02
N ALA A 137 -30.02 2.49 -25.07
CA ALA A 137 -30.55 2.76 -26.40
C ALA A 137 -31.88 2.00 -26.57
N GLN A 138 -32.98 2.55 -26.05
CA GLN A 138 -34.33 2.45 -26.65
C GLN A 138 -35.35 3.32 -25.87
N ARG A 139 -35.51 4.59 -26.24
CA ARG A 139 -36.77 5.32 -26.06
C ARG A 139 -37.10 6.05 -27.36
N ASN A 140 -37.71 5.32 -28.28
CA ASN A 140 -38.31 5.89 -29.48
C ASN A 140 -39.63 6.58 -29.09
N ASN A 141 -39.58 7.90 -28.90
CA ASN A 141 -40.78 8.72 -28.89
C ASN A 141 -41.16 9.04 -30.34
N THR A 142 -42.26 8.45 -30.82
CA THR A 142 -42.91 8.83 -32.08
C THR A 142 -44.15 9.67 -31.76
N PRO A 143 -44.41 10.80 -32.43
CA PRO A 143 -45.55 11.67 -32.11
C PRO A 143 -46.85 11.26 -32.82
N VAL A 144 -47.95 11.31 -32.05
CA VAL A 144 -49.36 11.58 -32.37
C VAL A 144 -49.91 11.26 -33.78
N SER A 145 -51.02 10.51 -33.80
CA SER A 145 -52.18 10.83 -34.67
C SER A 145 -53.50 10.45 -33.99
N ASN A 146 -54.37 11.45 -33.90
CA ASN A 146 -55.73 11.39 -33.37
C ASN A 146 -56.67 10.65 -34.33
N SER A 147 -57.63 9.91 -33.78
CA SER A 147 -59.00 9.84 -34.30
C SER A 147 -59.94 9.23 -33.27
N ASP A 148 -60.70 10.10 -32.60
CA ASP A 148 -62.08 9.85 -32.12
C ASP A 148 -62.96 9.41 -33.32
N PRO A 149 -64.08 8.66 -33.16
CA PRO A 149 -65.19 9.14 -32.31
C PRO A 149 -66.17 8.11 -31.68
N ASP A 150 -66.97 8.66 -30.77
CA ASP A 150 -68.41 8.46 -30.55
C ASP A 150 -68.97 7.26 -29.72
N ARG A 151 -69.59 7.67 -28.60
CA ARG A 151 -70.97 7.41 -28.13
C ARG A 151 -71.40 6.14 -27.36
N SER A 152 -72.03 6.47 -26.22
CA SER A 152 -73.16 5.80 -25.54
C SER A 152 -72.79 4.56 -24.71
N GLY A 153 -73.13 4.40 -23.44
CA GLY A 153 -74.18 5.01 -22.61
C GLY A 153 -74.91 3.89 -21.86
N LYS A 154 -75.11 4.09 -20.55
CA LYS A 154 -76.05 3.42 -19.60
C LYS A 154 -75.64 2.14 -18.84
N THR A 155 -75.49 2.35 -17.52
CA THR A 155 -76.15 1.65 -16.36
C THR A 155 -76.07 0.12 -16.30
N SER A 156 -75.61 -0.50 -15.20
CA SER A 156 -76.42 -0.67 -13.97
C SER A 156 -75.58 -1.16 -12.77
N LYS A 157 -75.80 -0.55 -11.60
CA LYS A 157 -75.61 -1.11 -10.23
C LYS A 157 -77.03 -1.41 -9.70
N PRO A 158 -77.24 -2.00 -8.50
CA PRO A 158 -76.37 -2.82 -7.63
C PRO A 158 -77.10 -4.10 -7.14
N GLU A 159 -76.42 -5.04 -6.48
CA GLU A 159 -77.11 -5.81 -5.41
C GLU A 159 -76.14 -6.29 -4.33
N SER A 160 -76.64 -6.17 -3.10
CA SER A 160 -76.03 -6.43 -1.80
C SER A 160 -76.16 -7.90 -1.43
N SER A 161 -75.20 -8.44 -0.67
CA SER A 161 -75.52 -9.30 0.49
C SER A 161 -74.29 -9.56 1.36
N ASP A 162 -74.37 -9.04 2.58
CA ASP A 162 -73.89 -9.63 3.82
C ASP A 162 -73.88 -11.17 3.82
N LYS A 163 -72.83 -11.76 4.39
CA LYS A 163 -72.93 -12.52 5.65
C LYS A 163 -71.58 -13.01 6.14
N GLN A 164 -71.24 -12.52 7.34
CA GLN A 164 -70.71 -13.24 8.52
C GLN A 164 -69.59 -14.26 8.35
#